data_AF-A0A151XDE0-F1
#
_entry.id   AF-A0A151XDE0-F1
#
_cell.length_a   1.000
_cell.length_b   1.000
_cell.length_c   1.000
_cell.angle_alpha   90.00
_cell.angle_beta   90.00
_cell.angle_gamma   90.00
#
_symmetry.space_group_name_H-M   'P 1'
#
loop_
_entity.id
_entity.type
_entity.pdbx_description
1 polymer ?
#
loop_
_entity_poly.entity_id
_entity_poly.type
_entity_poly.pdbx_seq_one_letter_code
_entity_poly.pdbx_strand_id
1 'polypeptide(L)'
;MGGHGALICAFKNPGQFKTVSAFAPISNPILCPWGKKAFSGYLEGSEDNAAWKEWDATELAKKYNGPSLDILIDQDKEDKFLKEGQLLPENLLNAAKDKDNIALTIRGYDHSYYFITTLLHTYYYIY
;
A
#
# COMPACT_ATOMS: atom_id res chain seq x y z
N MET A 1 6.14 -2.08 9.87
CA MET A 1 5.21 -1.03 10.36
C MET A 1 5.49 0.37 9.79
N GLY A 2 6.74 0.88 9.75
CA GLY A 2 7.01 2.23 9.21
C GLY A 2 6.51 2.48 7.79
N GLY A 3 6.68 1.51 6.88
CA GLY A 3 6.16 1.61 5.51
C GLY A 3 4.65 1.75 5.41
N HIS A 4 3.89 1.12 6.32
CA HIS A 4 2.45 1.32 6.42
C HIS A 4 2.11 2.76 6.78
N GLY A 5 2.80 3.31 7.78
CA GLY A 5 2.65 4.71 8.21
C GLY A 5 2.86 5.71 7.07
N ALA A 6 3.90 5.51 6.26
CA ALA A 6 4.17 6.38 5.11
C ALA A 6 3.02 6.37 4.09
N LEU A 7 2.49 5.19 3.76
CA LEU A 7 1.38 5.04 2.82
C LEU A 7 0.10 5.71 3.33
N ILE A 8 -0.30 5.44 4.58
CA ILE A 8 -1.51 6.05 5.14
C ILE A 8 -1.38 7.58 5.24
N CYS A 9 -0.19 8.09 5.56
CA CYS A 9 0.06 9.53 5.61
C CYS A 9 -0.14 10.16 4.23
N ALA A 10 0.36 9.53 3.17
CA ALA A 10 0.18 10.04 1.81
C ALA A 10 -1.30 10.02 1.39
N PHE A 11 -2.01 8.90 1.60
CA PHE A 11 -3.41 8.78 1.19
C PHE A 11 -4.37 9.69 1.98
N LYS A 12 -4.12 9.90 3.28
CA LYS A 12 -4.96 10.76 4.13
C LYS A 12 -4.66 12.24 3.99
N ASN A 13 -3.58 12.60 3.30
CA ASN A 13 -3.20 13.99 3.06
C ASN A 13 -3.02 14.27 1.54
N PRO A 14 -4.10 14.19 0.73
CA PRO A 14 -4.05 14.44 -0.70
C PRO A 14 -3.36 15.77 -1.05
N GLY A 15 -2.38 15.72 -1.95
CA GLY A 15 -1.66 16.90 -2.44
C GLY A 15 -0.50 17.38 -1.58
N GLN A 16 -0.30 16.84 -0.37
CA GLN A 16 0.90 17.14 0.43
C GLN A 16 2.13 16.38 -0.04
N PHE A 17 1.94 15.20 -0.64
CA PHE A 17 3.00 14.34 -1.15
C PHE A 17 2.82 14.12 -2.64
N LYS A 18 3.90 14.26 -3.41
CA LYS A 18 3.94 13.87 -4.83
C LYS A 18 4.31 12.40 -4.99
N THR A 19 5.18 11.92 -4.10
CA THR A 19 5.70 10.56 -4.13
C THR A 19 5.78 9.98 -2.72
N VAL A 20 5.66 8.66 -2.61
CA VAL A 20 5.87 7.92 -1.37
C VAL A 20 6.61 6.62 -1.66
N SER A 21 7.59 6.28 -0.81
CA SER A 21 8.31 5.02 -0.89
C SER A 21 8.22 4.24 0.40
N ALA A 22 8.14 2.91 0.32
CA ALA A 22 8.08 2.04 1.48
C ALA A 22 8.83 0.72 1.27
N PHE A 23 9.57 0.29 2.29
CA PHE A 23 10.20 -1.04 2.34
C PHE A 23 9.32 -2.01 3.12
N ALA A 24 9.05 -3.18 2.53
CA ALA A 24 8.23 -4.25 3.10
C ALA A 24 7.01 -3.74 3.90
N PRO A 25 6.13 -2.93 3.28
CA PRO A 25 5.01 -2.33 3.99
C PRO A 25 3.97 -3.36 4.39
N ILE A 26 3.37 -3.17 5.57
CA ILE A 26 2.10 -3.79 5.91
C ILE A 26 1.02 -3.04 5.13
N SER A 27 0.66 -3.57 3.97
CA SER A 27 -0.16 -2.87 2.99
C SER A 27 -1.65 -3.03 3.26
N ASN A 28 -2.06 -4.16 3.83
CA ASN A 28 -3.46 -4.44 4.15
C ASN A 28 -3.63 -4.97 5.59
N PRO A 29 -3.37 -4.14 6.63
CA PRO A 29 -3.38 -4.57 8.03
C PRO A 29 -4.69 -5.20 8.49
N ILE A 30 -5.87 -4.86 7.95
CA ILE A 30 -7.13 -5.48 8.40
C ILE A 30 -7.17 -6.98 8.10
N LEU A 31 -6.43 -7.44 7.09
CA LEU A 31 -6.40 -8.85 6.67
C LEU A 31 -5.20 -9.63 7.23
N CYS A 32 -4.22 -8.97 7.86
CA CYS A 32 -3.03 -9.64 8.36
C CYS A 32 -3.02 -9.83 9.89
N PRO A 33 -2.34 -10.86 10.43
CA PRO A 33 -2.34 -11.14 11.87
C PRO A 33 -1.84 -9.97 12.73
N TRP A 34 -0.78 -9.28 12.31
CA TRP A 34 -0.27 -8.12 13.04
C TRP A 34 -1.26 -6.96 13.10
N GLY A 35 -1.89 -6.63 11.98
CA GLY A 35 -2.86 -5.54 11.94
C GLY A 35 -4.12 -5.89 12.72
N LYS A 36 -4.65 -7.12 12.60
CA LYS A 36 -5.77 -7.61 13.43
C LYS A 36 -5.47 -7.51 14.93
N LYS A 37 -4.26 -7.88 15.36
CA LYS A 37 -3.83 -7.77 16.76
C LYS A 37 -3.71 -6.30 17.21
N ALA A 38 -3.12 -5.44 16.38
CA ALA A 38 -2.93 -4.03 16.71
C ALA A 38 -4.26 -3.27 16.75
N PHE A 39 -5.09 -3.40 15.71
CA PHE A 39 -6.35 -2.68 15.62
C PHE A 39 -7.38 -3.15 16.65
N SER A 40 -7.42 -4.44 16.99
CA SER A 40 -8.29 -4.90 18.08
C SER A 40 -7.90 -4.30 19.44
N GLY A 41 -6.60 -4.05 19.68
CA GLY A 41 -6.14 -3.40 20.89
C GLY A 41 -6.33 -1.88 20.92
N TYR A 42 -6.21 -1.19 19.79
CA TYR A 42 -6.25 0.29 19.74
C TYR A 42 -7.59 0.89 19.31
N LEU A 43 -8.31 0.22 18.41
CA LEU A 43 -9.53 0.72 17.79
C LEU A 43 -10.77 -0.07 18.20
N GLU A 44 -10.57 -1.22 18.87
CA GLU A 44 -11.60 -2.19 19.24
C GLU A 44 -12.38 -2.74 18.01
N GLY A 45 -13.16 -3.81 18.19
CA GLY A 45 -13.95 -4.42 17.11
C GLY A 45 -13.20 -5.43 16.22
N SER A 46 -13.72 -5.66 15.01
CA SER A 46 -13.27 -6.67 14.05
C SER A 46 -12.93 -6.06 12.67
N GLU A 47 -12.51 -6.90 11.72
CA GLU A 47 -12.14 -6.49 10.34
C GLU A 47 -13.25 -5.76 9.56
N ASP A 48 -14.52 -5.94 9.94
CA ASP A 48 -15.65 -5.22 9.36
C ASP A 48 -15.84 -3.81 9.93
N ASN A 49 -15.10 -3.47 10.99
CA ASN A 49 -15.17 -2.16 11.63
C ASN A 49 -14.73 -1.07 10.64
N ALA A 50 -15.62 -0.11 10.39
CA ALA A 50 -15.35 1.05 9.55
C ALA A 50 -14.11 1.83 10.03
N ALA A 51 -13.85 1.87 11.34
CA ALA A 51 -12.68 2.53 11.90
C ALA A 51 -11.37 1.90 11.43
N TRP A 52 -11.31 0.58 11.24
CA TRP A 52 -10.08 -0.10 10.80
C TRP A 52 -9.75 0.26 9.34
N LYS A 53 -10.78 0.39 8.49
CA LYS A 53 -10.62 0.77 7.07
C LYS A 53 -10.03 2.17 6.90
N GLU A 54 -10.25 3.07 7.85
CA GLU A 54 -9.66 4.42 7.86
C GLU A 54 -8.16 4.43 8.18
N TRP A 55 -7.59 3.30 8.57
CA TRP A 55 -6.17 3.10 8.88
C TRP A 55 -5.55 1.97 8.05
N ASP A 56 -6.21 1.49 6.99
CA ASP A 56 -5.70 0.46 6.11
C ASP A 56 -5.27 1.06 4.77
N ALA A 57 -4.03 0.85 4.36
CA ALA A 57 -3.50 1.49 3.16
C ALA A 57 -4.19 0.99 1.89
N THR A 58 -4.55 -0.29 1.80
CA THR A 58 -5.32 -0.84 0.68
C THR A 58 -6.72 -0.24 0.60
N GLU A 59 -7.43 -0.13 1.73
CA GLU A 59 -8.77 0.48 1.76
C GLU A 59 -8.72 1.99 1.45
N LEU A 60 -7.71 2.69 1.95
CA LEU A 60 -7.49 4.10 1.65
C LEU A 60 -7.15 4.33 0.17
N ALA A 61 -6.35 3.45 -0.45
CA ALA A 61 -6.08 3.52 -1.89
C ALA A 61 -7.37 3.42 -2.72
N LYS A 62 -8.30 2.52 -2.34
CA LYS A 62 -9.62 2.40 -3.01
C LYS A 62 -10.47 3.68 -2.90
N LYS A 63 -10.32 4.44 -1.81
CA LYS A 63 -11.07 5.70 -1.59
C LYS A 63 -10.34 6.95 -2.09
N TYR A 64 -9.05 6.84 -2.41
CA TYR A 64 -8.25 7.99 -2.80
C TYR A 64 -8.83 8.69 -4.03
N ASN A 65 -8.96 10.02 -3.92
CA ASN A 65 -9.51 10.93 -4.92
C ASN A 65 -8.64 12.20 -5.07
N GLY A 66 -7.39 12.12 -4.61
CA GLY A 66 -6.43 13.22 -4.66
C GLY A 66 -5.75 13.39 -6.02
N PRO A 67 -4.75 14.29 -6.09
CA PRO A 67 -3.90 14.42 -7.28
C PRO A 67 -3.07 13.15 -7.50
N SER A 68 -2.39 13.07 -8.65
CA SER A 68 -1.50 11.95 -8.98
C SER A 68 -0.48 11.71 -7.87
N LEU A 69 -0.38 10.44 -7.44
CA LEU A 69 0.53 9.99 -6.39
C LEU A 69 1.36 8.81 -6.89
N ASP A 70 2.68 8.98 -6.92
CA ASP A 70 3.60 7.91 -7.29
C ASP A 70 4.05 7.13 -6.04
N ILE A 71 3.87 5.81 -6.08
CA ILE A 71 4.15 4.90 -4.97
C ILE A 71 5.22 3.90 -5.40
N LEU A 72 6.31 3.84 -4.64
CA LEU A 72 7.37 2.86 -4.82
C LEU A 72 7.45 1.92 -3.62
N ILE A 73 7.25 0.63 -3.84
CA ILE A 73 7.37 -0.39 -2.80
C ILE A 73 8.57 -1.28 -3.11
N ASP A 74 9.40 -1.44 -2.10
CA ASP A 74 10.53 -2.36 -2.10
C ASP A 74 10.18 -3.59 -1.29
N GLN A 75 10.03 -4.74 -1.96
CA GLN A 75 9.60 -5.99 -1.35
C GLN A 75 10.61 -7.10 -1.66
N ASP A 76 11.25 -7.64 -0.63
CA ASP A 76 12.04 -8.86 -0.76
C ASP A 76 11.08 -10.06 -0.88
N LYS A 77 11.30 -10.92 -1.89
CA LYS A 77 10.49 -12.14 -2.11
C LYS A 77 10.79 -13.21 -1.06
N GLU A 78 11.99 -13.20 -0.51
CA GLU A 78 12.43 -14.11 0.55
C GLU A 78 12.11 -13.58 1.95
N ASP A 79 11.44 -12.42 2.05
CA ASP A 79 10.96 -11.90 3.31
C ASP A 79 10.02 -12.91 3.99
N LYS A 80 10.42 -13.37 5.17
CA LYS A 80 9.61 -14.27 5.99
C LYS A 80 8.23 -13.70 6.30
N PHE A 81 8.11 -12.39 6.50
CA PHE A 81 6.86 -11.72 6.83
C PHE A 81 5.92 -11.61 5.61
N LEU A 82 6.48 -11.62 4.40
CA LEU A 82 5.70 -11.77 3.17
C LEU A 82 5.08 -13.17 3.13
N LYS A 83 5.89 -14.21 3.36
CA LYS A 83 5.46 -15.62 3.37
C LYS A 83 4.47 -15.93 4.50
N GLU A 84 4.61 -15.25 5.64
CA GLU A 84 3.68 -15.32 6.79
C GLU A 84 2.38 -14.52 6.56
N GLY A 85 2.24 -13.83 5.43
CA GLY A 85 1.02 -13.07 5.10
C GLY A 85 0.83 -11.78 5.90
N GLN A 86 1.93 -11.19 6.41
CA GLN A 86 1.86 -9.93 7.19
C GLN A 86 1.80 -8.69 6.29
N LEU A 87 2.41 -8.75 5.10
CA LEU A 87 2.68 -7.57 4.28
C LEU A 87 1.60 -7.30 3.24
N LEU A 88 1.13 -8.34 2.56
CA LEU A 88 0.04 -8.31 1.57
C LEU A 88 0.15 -7.18 0.51
N PRO A 89 1.34 -6.94 -0.09
CA PRO A 89 1.53 -5.84 -1.06
C PRO A 89 0.71 -6.03 -2.35
N GLU A 90 0.37 -7.26 -2.73
CA GLU A 90 -0.48 -7.59 -3.86
C GLU A 90 -1.89 -7.02 -3.75
N ASN A 91 -2.44 -6.94 -2.53
CA ASN A 91 -3.76 -6.35 -2.31
C ASN A 91 -3.77 -4.86 -2.62
N LEU A 92 -2.71 -4.15 -2.19
CA LEU A 92 -2.55 -2.73 -2.47
C LEU A 92 -2.30 -2.47 -3.96
N LEU A 93 -1.51 -3.32 -4.63
CA LEU A 93 -1.34 -3.24 -6.08
C LEU A 93 -2.68 -3.39 -6.80
N ASN A 94 -3.52 -4.34 -6.39
CA ASN A 94 -4.83 -4.53 -7.00
C ASN A 94 -5.77 -3.35 -6.73
N ALA A 95 -5.77 -2.79 -5.51
CA ALA A 95 -6.54 -1.59 -5.21
C ALA A 95 -6.09 -0.36 -6.01
N ALA A 96 -4.79 -0.23 -6.28
CA ALA A 96 -4.24 0.86 -7.08
C ALA A 96 -4.54 0.72 -8.57
N LYS A 97 -4.71 -0.50 -9.11
CA LYS A 97 -5.06 -0.70 -10.54
C LYS A 97 -6.39 -0.06 -10.93
N ASP A 98 -7.33 0.02 -10.00
CA ASP A 98 -8.64 0.62 -10.22
C ASP A 98 -8.61 2.16 -10.13
N LYS A 99 -7.41 2.77 -10.05
CA LYS A 99 -7.19 4.20 -9.83
C LYS A 99 -6.25 4.80 -10.85
N ASP A 100 -6.76 5.71 -11.69
CA ASP A 100 -5.96 6.42 -12.69
C ASP A 100 -4.96 7.40 -12.06
N ASN A 101 -5.20 7.83 -10.82
CA ASN A 101 -4.38 8.80 -10.10
C ASN A 101 -3.35 8.17 -9.15
N ILE A 102 -3.17 6.84 -9.15
CA ILE A 102 -2.15 6.17 -8.34
C ILE A 102 -1.24 5.36 -9.26
N ALA A 103 0.02 5.75 -9.36
CA ALA A 103 1.03 4.96 -10.04
C ALA A 103 1.81 4.14 -9.01
N LEU A 104 1.55 2.83 -8.91
CA LEU A 104 2.21 1.96 -7.95
C LEU A 104 3.19 1.01 -8.63
N THR A 105 4.45 1.04 -8.17
CA THR A 105 5.53 0.15 -8.61
C THR A 105 6.02 -0.69 -7.45
N ILE A 106 6.04 -2.01 -7.61
CA ILE A 106 6.67 -2.94 -6.65
C ILE A 106 7.97 -3.45 -7.26
N ARG A 107 9.08 -3.17 -6.57
CA ARG A 107 10.40 -3.72 -6.86
C ARG A 107 10.61 -4.97 -6.01
N GLY A 108 10.91 -6.07 -6.68
CA GLY A 108 11.32 -7.31 -6.02
C GLY A 108 12.83 -7.33 -5.83
N TYR A 109 13.29 -7.58 -4.61
CA TYR A 109 14.68 -8.04 -4.41
C TYR A 109 14.65 -9.57 -4.34
N ASP A 110 15.36 -10.18 -5.28
CA ASP A 110 15.98 -11.48 -5.11
C ASP A 110 17.48 -11.30 -5.36
N HIS A 111 18.30 -12.28 -5.03
CA HIS A 111 19.71 -12.30 -5.48
C HIS A 111 19.83 -12.46 -7.02
N SER A 112 18.76 -12.20 -7.80
CA SER A 112 18.67 -12.39 -9.26
C SER A 112 17.96 -11.23 -9.98
N TYR A 113 18.45 -10.00 -9.85
CA TYR A 113 18.37 -8.90 -10.85
C TYR A 113 17.05 -8.47 -11.52
N TYR A 114 15.87 -9.06 -11.26
CA TYR A 114 14.66 -8.69 -12.00
C TYR A 114 13.37 -8.86 -11.19
N PHE A 115 12.79 -7.74 -10.77
CA PHE A 115 11.34 -7.54 -10.84
C PHE A 115 10.99 -6.05 -10.75
N ILE A 116 10.74 -5.40 -11.88
CA ILE A 116 10.08 -4.09 -11.94
C ILE A 116 8.71 -4.33 -12.59
N THR A 117 7.65 -4.33 -11.80
CA THR A 117 6.31 -4.16 -12.35
C THR A 117 6.00 -2.67 -12.32
N THR A 118 6.35 -1.96 -13.40
CA THR A 118 5.84 -0.60 -13.62
C THR A 118 4.48 -0.75 -14.27
N LEU A 119 3.41 -0.40 -13.56
CA LEU A 119 2.16 -0.05 -14.23
C LEU A 119 2.37 1.32 -14.86
N LEU A 120 2.96 1.34 -16.05
CA LEU A 120 2.92 2.48 -16.96
C LEU A 120 1.48 2.65 -17.43
N HIS A 121 0.65 3.30 -16.62
CA HIS A 121 -0.50 4.02 -17.17
C HIS A 121 0.00 5.38 -17.64
N THR A 122 0.67 5.32 -18.79
CA THR A 122 0.55 6.27 -19.89
C THR A 122 0.50 7.75 -19.53
N TYR A 123 1.64 8.43 -19.70
CA TYR A 123 1.65 9.84 -20.07
C TYR A 123 0.87 10.03 -21.39
N TYR A 124 -0.33 10.59 -21.33
CA TYR A 124 -0.91 11.36 -22.44
C TYR A 124 -1.59 12.63 -21.89
N TYR A 125 -0.98 13.76 -22.24
CA TYR A 125 -1.52 15.12 -22.40
C TYR A 125 -3.05 15.26 -22.33
N ILE A 126 -3.54 16.32 -21.67
CA ILE A 126 -4.27 17.43 -22.31
C ILE A 126 -3.96 18.75 -21.56
N TYR A 127 -3.83 19.82 -22.36
CA TYR A 127 -3.48 21.22 -22.10
C TYR A 127 -4.18 21.92 -20.92
#